data_AF-A0AAW0Y0N7-F1
#
_entry.id   AF-A0AAW0Y0N7-F1
#
_cell.length_a   1.000
_cell.length_b   1.000
_cell.length_c   1.000
_cell.angle_alpha   90.00
_cell.angle_beta   90.00
_cell.angle_gamma   90.00
#
_symmetry.space_group_name_H-M   'P 1'
#
loop_
_entity.id
_entity.type
_entity.pdbx_description
1 polymer ?
#
loop_
_entity_poly.entity_id
_entity_poly.type
_entity_poly.pdbx_seq_one_letter_code
_entity_poly.pdbx_strand_id
1 'polypeptide(L)'
;HGAQGDYDNYATIGPLEPNTIYIIEIISIGQFGQNSAPATLYVITKEAGRIVDFQQTDSGDGSVTLEWDTAKGVDTIQKYTIITDSDFATDIRCPLSHCSITIDYLE
;
A
#
# COMPACT_ATOMS: atom_id res chain seq x y z
N HIS A 1 25.37 -1.51 40.32
CA HIS A 1 25.25 -2.16 39.01
C HIS A 1 24.07 -1.54 38.29
N GLY A 2 24.32 -0.62 37.34
CA GLY A 2 23.26 0.05 36.58
C GLY A 2 22.74 -0.85 35.48
N ALA A 3 21.42 -0.94 35.35
CA ALA A 3 20.78 -1.67 34.27
C ALA A 3 21.17 -1.05 32.93
N GLN A 4 21.85 -1.84 32.10
CA GLN A 4 22.13 -1.52 30.72
C GLN A 4 20.82 -1.68 29.96
N GLY A 5 20.13 -0.57 29.68
CA GLY A 5 18.95 -0.57 28.83
C GLY A 5 19.36 -0.99 27.43
N ASP A 6 18.64 -1.94 26.84
CA ASP A 6 18.74 -2.22 25.40
C ASP A 6 18.32 -0.95 24.65
N TYR A 7 19.31 -0.30 24.04
CA TYR A 7 19.04 0.79 23.10
C TYR A 7 19.09 0.18 21.70
N ASP A 8 17.92 -0.06 21.14
CA ASP A 8 17.79 -0.44 19.74
C ASP A 8 18.24 0.71 18.84
N ASN A 9 19.00 0.39 17.80
CA ASN A 9 19.45 1.33 16.77
C ASN A 9 18.62 1.21 15.47
N TYR A 10 17.38 0.74 15.58
CA TYR A 10 16.44 0.61 14.47
C TYR A 10 15.04 1.11 14.87
N ALA A 11 14.26 1.52 13.87
CA ALA A 11 12.87 1.90 14.04
C ALA A 11 12.08 1.50 12.79
N THR A 12 10.79 1.21 12.96
CA THR A 12 9.85 0.99 11.86
C THR A 12 9.02 2.25 11.66
N ILE A 13 9.02 2.78 10.44
CA ILE A 13 8.30 4.00 10.07
C ILE A 13 7.11 3.61 9.19
N GLY A 14 5.90 4.04 9.58
CA GLY A 14 4.68 3.80 8.82
C GLY A 14 3.42 4.39 9.47
N PRO A 15 2.27 4.41 8.77
CA PRO A 15 2.09 3.95 7.39
C PRO A 15 2.69 4.93 6.37
N LEU A 16 3.19 4.40 5.25
CA LEU A 16 3.72 5.17 4.12
C LEU A 16 2.96 4.79 2.84
N GLU A 17 2.94 5.70 1.87
CA GLU A 17 2.37 5.45 0.55
C GLU A 17 3.23 4.44 -0.22
N PRO A 18 2.63 3.46 -0.92
CA PRO A 18 3.38 2.53 -1.78
C PRO A 18 3.99 3.21 -3.00
N ASN A 19 5.11 2.68 -3.50
CA ASN A 19 5.86 3.20 -4.65
C ASN A 19 6.21 4.70 -4.55
N THR A 20 6.45 5.20 -3.34
CA THR A 20 6.75 6.61 -3.06
C THR A 20 8.18 6.74 -2.56
N ILE A 21 8.90 7.73 -3.09
CA ILE A 21 10.26 8.07 -2.64
C ILE A 21 10.14 8.95 -1.39
N TYR A 22 10.79 8.51 -0.31
CA TYR A 22 10.95 9.28 0.93
C TYR A 22 12.41 9.66 1.14
N ILE A 23 12.61 10.86 1.67
CA ILE A 23 13.91 11.34 2.14
C ILE A 23 13.90 11.20 3.66
N ILE A 24 14.78 10.36 4.20
CA ILE A 24 14.93 10.14 5.63
C ILE A 24 16.22 10.79 6.10
N GLU A 25 16.13 11.62 7.13
CA GLU A 25 17.28 12.26 7.76
C GLU A 25 17.35 11.85 9.23
N ILE A 26 18.54 11.44 9.67
CA ILE A 26 18.82 11.11 11.07
C ILE A 26 19.92 12.04 11.58
N ILE A 27 19.67 12.65 12.73
CA ILE A 27 20.67 13.39 13.52
C ILE A 27 20.85 12.72 14.88
N SER A 28 22.06 12.79 15.43
CA SER A 28 22.28 12.49 16.85
C SER A 28 22.23 13.77 17.66
N ILE A 29 21.60 13.73 18.83
CA ILE A 29 21.59 14.83 19.80
C ILE A 29 22.44 14.42 21.00
N GLY A 30 23.52 15.17 21.27
CA GLY A 30 24.40 14.94 22.40
C GLY A 30 23.74 15.28 23.74
N GLN A 31 24.33 14.85 24.86
CA GLN A 31 23.79 15.07 26.21
C GLN A 31 23.58 16.55 26.58
N PHE A 32 24.24 17.46 25.86
CA PHE A 32 24.11 18.91 26.04
C PHE A 32 23.36 19.59 24.88
N GLY A 33 22.60 18.83 24.08
CA GLY A 33 21.76 19.35 23.00
C GLY A 33 22.50 19.70 21.70
N GLN A 34 23.76 19.26 21.52
CA GLN A 34 24.46 19.48 20.26
C GLN A 34 23.97 18.49 19.20
N ASN A 35 23.62 18.99 18.02
CA ASN A 35 23.22 18.15 16.89
C ASN A 35 24.45 17.78 16.05
N SER A 36 24.47 16.55 15.51
CA SER A 36 25.38 16.20 14.42
C SER A 36 24.93 16.83 13.09
N ALA A 37 25.79 16.70 12.07
CA ALA A 37 25.30 16.77 10.70
C ALA A 37 24.29 15.63 10.43
N PRO A 38 23.28 15.83 9.56
CA PRO A 38 22.34 14.78 9.20
C PRO A 38 22.99 13.71 8.34
N ALA A 39 22.60 12.46 8.58
CA ALA A 39 22.75 11.37 7.62
C ALA A 39 21.44 11.25 6.83
N THR A 40 21.52 11.39 5.50
CA THR A 40 20.36 11.40 4.60
C THR A 40 20.32 10.12 3.77
N LEU A 41 19.14 9.51 3.65
CA LEU A 41 18.87 8.36 2.79
C LEU A 41 17.63 8.59 1.93
N TYR A 42 17.71 8.21 0.65
CA TYR A 42 16.56 8.11 -0.23
C TYR A 42 16.09 6.67 -0.25
N VAL A 43 14.84 6.45 0.15
CA VAL A 43 14.22 5.12 0.15
C VAL A 43 12.98 5.15 -0.72
N ILE A 44 12.73 4.06 -1.44
CA ILE A 44 11.48 3.84 -2.15
C ILE A 44 10.70 2.75 -1.42
N THR A 45 9.44 3.03 -1.11
CA THR A 45 8.54 2.01 -0.55
C THR A 45 8.19 0.98 -1.63
N LYS A 46 7.88 -0.26 -1.22
CA LYS A 46 7.43 -1.30 -2.14
C LYS A 46 6.18 -0.84 -2.91
N GLU A 47 5.99 -1.38 -4.11
CA GLU A 47 4.74 -1.20 -4.87
C GLU A 47 3.54 -1.68 -4.06
N ALA A 48 2.38 -1.05 -4.29
CA ALA A 48 1.11 -1.58 -3.82
C ALA A 48 0.87 -2.96 -4.46
N GLY A 49 -0.05 -3.73 -3.89
CA GLY A 49 -0.34 -5.05 -4.44
C GLY A 49 -0.77 -5.01 -5.89
N ARG A 50 -0.09 -5.83 -6.71
CA ARG A 50 -0.43 -5.99 -8.12
C ARG A 50 -1.63 -6.92 -8.27
N ILE A 51 -2.64 -6.47 -9.01
CA ILE A 51 -3.74 -7.32 -9.49
C ILE A 51 -3.18 -8.32 -10.52
N VAL A 52 -3.55 -9.58 -10.40
CA VAL A 52 -3.21 -10.66 -11.34
C VAL A 52 -4.49 -11.43 -11.72
N ASP A 53 -4.43 -12.21 -12.79
CA ASP A 53 -5.54 -13.07 -13.24
C ASP A 53 -6.88 -12.32 -13.40
N PHE A 54 -6.82 -11.06 -13.82
CA PHE A 54 -8.01 -10.23 -14.05
C PHE A 54 -8.75 -10.69 -15.30
N GLN A 55 -10.01 -11.08 -15.14
CA GLN A 55 -10.84 -11.61 -16.21
C GLN A 55 -12.31 -11.29 -16.00
N GLN A 56 -13.06 -11.29 -17.09
CA GLN A 56 -14.52 -11.32 -17.06
C GLN A 56 -14.98 -12.79 -16.97
N THR A 57 -15.87 -13.08 -16.04
CA THR A 57 -16.40 -14.45 -15.84
C THR A 57 -17.85 -14.61 -16.26
N ASP A 58 -18.62 -13.52 -16.33
CA ASP A 58 -20.01 -13.54 -16.77
C ASP A 58 -20.44 -12.20 -17.39
N SER A 59 -21.57 -12.21 -18.10
CA SER A 59 -22.23 -11.03 -18.66
C SER A 59 -23.74 -11.14 -18.55
N GLY A 60 -24.38 -10.09 -18.03
CA GLY A 60 -25.82 -9.91 -18.04
C GLY A 60 -26.24 -8.75 -18.94
N ASP A 61 -27.54 -8.56 -19.09
CA ASP A 61 -28.10 -7.37 -19.74
C ASP A 61 -27.80 -6.14 -18.88
N GLY A 62 -26.79 -5.37 -19.27
CA GLY A 62 -26.34 -4.17 -18.55
C GLY A 62 -25.42 -4.45 -17.36
N SER A 63 -24.88 -5.68 -17.22
CA SER A 63 -23.95 -6.00 -16.13
C SER A 63 -22.80 -6.88 -16.56
N VAL A 64 -21.68 -6.78 -15.84
CA VAL A 64 -20.49 -7.59 -16.05
C VAL A 64 -19.97 -8.13 -14.73
N THR A 65 -19.62 -9.42 -14.70
CA THR A 65 -18.94 -10.01 -13.54
C THR A 65 -17.45 -10.11 -13.84
N LEU A 66 -16.65 -9.50 -12.95
CA LEU A 66 -15.21 -9.44 -13.03
C LEU A 66 -14.59 -10.19 -11.87
N GLU A 67 -13.50 -10.90 -12.14
CA GLU A 67 -12.76 -11.67 -11.17
C GLU A 67 -11.27 -11.34 -11.26
N TRP A 68 -10.58 -11.28 -10.12
CA TRP A 68 -9.14 -11.09 -10.05
C TRP A 68 -8.52 -11.64 -8.78
N ASP A 69 -7.22 -11.85 -8.83
CA ASP A 69 -6.38 -12.19 -7.70
C ASP A 69 -5.44 -11.03 -7.32
N THR A 70 -4.92 -11.08 -6.09
CA THR A 70 -3.79 -10.27 -5.64
C THR A 70 -2.50 -11.07 -5.73
N ALA A 71 -1.43 -10.46 -6.26
CA ALA A 71 -0.10 -11.05 -6.25
C ALA A 71 0.30 -11.50 -4.83
N LYS A 72 0.98 -12.66 -4.73
CA LYS A 72 1.45 -13.16 -3.44
C LYS A 72 2.47 -12.20 -2.82
N GLY A 73 2.40 -12.03 -1.49
CA GLY A 73 3.35 -11.21 -0.73
C GLY A 73 2.98 -9.73 -0.62
N VAL A 74 1.73 -9.38 -0.91
CA VAL A 74 1.20 -8.04 -0.68
C VAL A 74 0.65 -7.95 0.74
N ASP A 75 1.25 -7.07 1.54
CA ASP A 75 1.00 -7.06 2.98
C ASP A 75 -0.39 -6.52 3.35
N THR A 76 -0.98 -5.59 2.58
CA THR A 76 -2.39 -5.17 2.73
C THR A 76 -2.92 -4.44 1.49
N ILE A 77 -4.11 -4.84 0.99
CA ILE A 77 -4.92 -4.03 0.05
C ILE A 77 -6.13 -3.51 0.81
N GLN A 78 -6.33 -2.19 0.80
CA GLN A 78 -7.48 -1.58 1.46
C GLN A 78 -8.72 -1.50 0.55
N LYS A 79 -8.51 -1.21 -0.73
CA LYS A 79 -9.56 -1.06 -1.74
C LYS A 79 -9.01 -1.29 -3.14
N TYR A 80 -9.92 -1.62 -4.05
CA TYR A 80 -9.73 -1.55 -5.50
C TYR A 80 -10.61 -0.43 -6.03
N THR A 81 -10.14 0.28 -7.05
CA THR A 81 -10.96 1.24 -7.79
C THR A 81 -11.14 0.70 -9.19
N ILE A 82 -12.39 0.43 -9.58
CA ILE A 82 -12.72 0.06 -10.96
C ILE A 82 -13.11 1.33 -11.69
N ILE A 83 -12.44 1.59 -12.81
CA ILE A 83 -12.62 2.78 -13.65
C ILE A 83 -13.10 2.31 -15.02
N THR A 84 -14.20 2.88 -15.49
CA THR A 84 -14.74 2.62 -16.84
C THR A 84 -14.54 3.85 -17.73
N ASP A 85 -14.91 3.74 -19.00
CA ASP A 85 -14.75 4.78 -20.03
C ASP A 85 -15.64 6.02 -19.82
N SER A 86 -16.70 5.92 -19.02
CA SER A 86 -17.71 6.97 -18.77
C SER A 86 -17.41 7.89 -17.57
N ASP A 87 -16.14 8.05 -17.19
CA ASP A 87 -15.70 8.71 -15.94
C ASP A 87 -16.26 8.06 -14.65
N PHE A 88 -16.90 6.90 -14.76
CA PHE A 88 -17.39 6.17 -13.61
C PHE A 88 -16.25 5.43 -12.93
N ALA A 89 -16.03 5.77 -11.66
CA ALA A 89 -15.10 5.09 -10.78
C ALA A 89 -15.84 4.60 -9.54
N THR A 90 -15.72 3.32 -9.23
CA THR A 90 -16.29 2.74 -8.01
C THR A 90 -15.21 2.09 -7.16
N ASP A 91 -15.26 2.37 -5.85
CA ASP A 91 -14.37 1.79 -4.86
C ASP A 91 -14.97 0.49 -4.32
N ILE A 92 -14.22 -0.61 -4.46
CA ILE A 92 -14.62 -1.94 -3.99
C ILE A 92 -13.68 -2.37 -2.86
N ARG A 93 -14.29 -2.83 -1.76
CA ARG A 93 -13.56 -3.46 -0.66
C ARG A 93 -13.61 -4.97 -0.81
N CYS A 94 -12.51 -5.54 -1.27
CA CYS A 94 -12.32 -6.98 -1.30
C CYS A 94 -10.99 -7.32 -0.58
N PRO A 95 -11.03 -7.69 0.71
CA PRO A 95 -9.83 -7.97 1.49
C PRO A 95 -9.24 -9.37 1.20
N LEU A 96 -9.90 -10.17 0.36
CA LEU A 96 -9.46 -11.51 0.01
C LEU A 96 -8.37 -11.46 -1.06
N SER A 97 -7.57 -12.53 -1.12
CA SER A 97 -6.60 -12.71 -2.21
C SER A 97 -7.28 -12.93 -3.56
N HIS A 98 -8.56 -13.32 -3.56
CA HIS A 98 -9.39 -13.60 -4.72
C HIS A 98 -10.69 -12.80 -4.62
N CYS A 99 -11.03 -12.05 -5.65
CA CYS A 99 -12.13 -11.11 -5.67
C CYS A 99 -13.01 -11.36 -6.89
N SER A 100 -14.33 -11.39 -6.67
CA SER A 100 -15.34 -11.48 -7.72
C SER A 100 -16.43 -10.46 -7.43
N ILE A 101 -16.74 -9.60 -8.40
CA ILE A 101 -17.76 -8.55 -8.29
C ILE A 101 -18.59 -8.49 -9.56
N THR A 102 -19.90 -8.26 -9.41
CA THR A 102 -20.76 -7.85 -10.53
C THR A 102 -20.95 -6.35 -10.48
N ILE A 103 -20.70 -5.69 -11.61
CA ILE A 103 -20.97 -4.26 -11.80
C ILE A 103 -22.21 -4.15 -12.68
N ASP A 104 -23.24 -3.51 -12.15
CA ASP A 104 -24.42 -3.15 -12.91
C ASP A 104 -24.25 -1.73 -13.47
N TYR A 105 -24.27 -1.61 -14.79
CA TYR A 105 -24.44 -0.33 -15.47
C TYR A 105 -25.92 0.03 -15.43
N LEU A 106 -26.36 0.56 -14.30
CA LEU A 106 -27.66 1.22 -14.23
C LEU A 106 -27.49 2.63 -14.83
N GLU A 107 -27.98 2.82 -16.07
CA GLU A 107 -28.26 4.16 -16.62
C GLU A 107 -29.34 4.88 -15.82
#